data_AF-A0A242CSN9-F1
#
_entry.id   AF-A0A242CSN9-F1
#
_cell.length_a   1.000
_cell.length_b   1.000
_cell.length_c   1.000
_cell.angle_alpha   90.00
_cell.angle_beta   90.00
_cell.angle_gamma   90.00
#
_symmetry.space_group_name_H-M   'P 1'
#
loop_
_entity.id
_entity.type
_entity.pdbx_description
1 polymer ?
#
loop_
_entity_poly.entity_id
_entity_poly.type
_entity_poly.pdbx_seq_one_letter_code
_entity_poly.pdbx_strand_id
1 'polypeptide(L)'
;MKVITPTNARKNLYGIIKHVVADSQPVEIASTKEEESVIMISKSDWNSLQETLNLQNVGVLDRIKHFENEESEDLGEIDWDRM
;
A
#
# COMPACT_ATOMS: atom_id res chain seq x y z
N MET A 1 3.97 5.79 -13.83
CA MET A 1 4.31 4.35 -13.91
C MET A 1 4.57 3.99 -15.36
N LYS A 2 5.69 3.32 -15.65
CA LYS A 2 6.07 2.87 -16.99
C LYS A 2 5.68 1.41 -17.17
N VAL A 3 5.12 1.05 -18.34
CA VAL A 3 4.74 -0.33 -18.66
C VAL A 3 5.69 -0.89 -19.73
N ILE A 4 6.22 -2.08 -19.51
CA ILE A 4 7.13 -2.77 -20.45
C ILE A 4 6.75 -4.25 -20.57
N THR A 5 7.14 -4.88 -21.68
CA THR A 5 6.95 -6.33 -21.85
C THR A 5 8.09 -7.13 -21.20
N PRO A 6 7.87 -8.41 -20.82
CA PRO A 6 8.92 -9.31 -20.33
C PRO A 6 10.12 -9.38 -21.27
N THR A 7 9.90 -9.36 -22.58
CA THR A 7 10.97 -9.37 -23.58
C THR A 7 11.85 -8.12 -23.49
N ASN A 8 11.25 -6.93 -23.31
CA ASN A 8 12.00 -5.69 -23.14
C ASN A 8 12.68 -5.62 -21.77
N ALA A 9 12.04 -6.13 -20.72
CA ALA A 9 12.62 -6.24 -19.39
C ALA A 9 13.89 -7.11 -19.40
N ARG A 10 13.82 -8.29 -20.03
CA ARG A 10 14.97 -9.19 -20.17
C ARG A 10 16.14 -8.56 -20.92
N LYS A 11 15.86 -7.76 -21.97
CA LYS A 11 16.91 -7.09 -22.77
C LYS A 11 17.65 -5.99 -21.99
N ASN A 12 17.03 -5.37 -20.99
CA ASN A 12 17.58 -4.21 -20.30
C ASN A 12 17.32 -4.21 -18.79
N LEU A 13 17.43 -5.38 -18.14
CA LEU A 13 17.09 -5.52 -16.72
C LEU A 13 17.90 -4.58 -15.83
N TYR A 14 19.21 -4.48 -16.06
CA TYR A 14 20.09 -3.59 -15.29
C TYR A 14 19.73 -2.11 -15.45
N GLY A 15 19.36 -1.67 -16.66
CA GLY A 15 18.92 -0.29 -16.88
C GLY A 15 17.61 0.02 -16.17
N ILE A 16 16.68 -0.94 -16.16
CA ILE A 16 15.41 -0.80 -15.45
C ILE A 16 15.64 -0.72 -13.94
N ILE A 17 16.49 -1.59 -13.37
CA ILE A 17 16.85 -1.53 -11.94
C ILE A 17 17.40 -0.14 -11.58
N LYS A 18 18.33 0.40 -12.37
CA LYS A 18 18.89 1.74 -12.14
C LYS A 18 17.82 2.83 -12.18
N HIS A 19 16.91 2.76 -13.16
CA HIS A 19 15.81 3.72 -13.28
C HIS A 19 14.85 3.66 -12.10
N VAL A 20 14.42 2.46 -11.69
CA VAL A 20 13.52 2.25 -10.55
C VAL A 20 14.14 2.78 -9.25
N VAL A 21 15.45 2.55 -9.05
CA VAL A 21 16.16 3.03 -7.86
C VAL A 21 16.41 4.54 -7.90
N ALA A 22 16.75 5.11 -9.06
CA ALA A 22 17.07 6.53 -9.17
C ALA A 22 15.83 7.42 -9.08
N ASP A 23 14.73 6.99 -9.69
CA ASP A 23 13.53 7.82 -9.80
C ASP A 23 12.48 7.49 -8.71
N SER A 24 12.72 6.45 -7.90
CA SER A 24 11.74 5.90 -6.94
C SER A 24 10.34 5.71 -7.57
N GLN A 25 10.32 5.29 -8.84
CA GLN A 25 9.10 5.08 -9.61
C GLN A 25 8.91 3.60 -9.93
N PRO A 26 7.74 3.02 -9.64
CA PRO A 26 7.41 1.66 -10.05
C PRO A 26 7.40 1.50 -11.58
N VAL A 27 7.83 0.33 -12.03
CA VAL A 27 7.72 -0.12 -13.42
C VAL A 27 6.90 -1.39 -13.47
N GLU A 28 5.90 -1.43 -14.34
CA GLU A 28 5.10 -2.62 -14.60
C GLU A 28 5.72 -3.42 -15.75
N ILE A 29 5.90 -4.72 -15.52
CA ILE A 29 6.28 -5.70 -16.54
C ILE A 29 5.00 -6.46 -16.90
N ALA A 30 4.28 -5.98 -17.92
CA ALA A 30 2.99 -6.51 -18.32
C ALA A 30 3.16 -7.74 -19.23
N SER A 31 2.60 -8.89 -18.81
CA SER A 31 2.52 -10.10 -19.64
C SER A 31 1.28 -10.06 -20.53
N THR A 32 1.16 -11.01 -21.46
CA THR A 32 -0.08 -11.21 -22.23
C THR A 32 -1.23 -11.69 -21.37
N LYS A 33 -0.92 -12.30 -20.23
CA LYS A 33 -1.88 -12.70 -19.20
C LYS A 33 -1.71 -11.75 -18.02
N GLU A 34 -2.79 -11.10 -17.61
CA GLU A 34 -2.74 -10.07 -16.58
C GLU A 34 -2.24 -10.61 -15.24
N GLU A 35 -2.59 -11.86 -14.90
CA GLU A 35 -2.13 -12.53 -13.67
C GLU A 35 -0.62 -12.83 -13.63
N GLU A 36 0.07 -12.73 -14.77
CA GLU A 36 1.52 -12.88 -14.89
C GLU A 36 2.26 -11.53 -14.91
N SER A 37 1.53 -10.41 -14.89
CA SER A 37 2.10 -9.07 -14.81
C SER A 37 2.71 -8.83 -13.43
N VAL A 38 3.86 -8.15 -13.37
CA VAL A 38 4.54 -7.84 -12.11
C VAL A 38 4.92 -6.37 -12.02
N ILE A 39 4.91 -5.84 -10.80
CA ILE A 39 5.41 -4.49 -10.51
C ILE A 39 6.81 -4.60 -9.90
N MET A 40 7.78 -3.94 -10.52
CA MET A 40 9.13 -3.76 -9.99
C MET A 40 9.21 -2.45 -9.20
N ILE A 41 9.65 -2.55 -7.96
CA ILE A 41 9.91 -1.43 -7.05
C ILE A 41 11.29 -1.59 -6.43
N SER A 42 11.88 -0.49 -5.96
CA SER A 42 13.15 -0.56 -5.25
C SER A 42 12.96 -1.23 -3.88
N LYS A 43 14.01 -1.84 -3.35
CA LYS A 43 13.96 -2.47 -2.02
C LYS A 43 13.73 -1.43 -0.91
N SER A 44 14.25 -0.21 -1.05
CA SER A 44 13.99 0.85 -0.07
C SER A 44 12.53 1.23 -0.08
N ASP A 45 11.93 1.45 -1.25
CA ASP A 45 10.52 1.85 -1.35
C ASP A 45 9.60 0.74 -0.82
N TRP A 46 9.91 -0.53 -1.11
CA TRP A 46 9.19 -1.65 -0.50
C TRP A 46 9.25 -1.61 1.03
N ASN A 47 10.43 -1.37 1.61
CA ASN A 47 10.58 -1.31 3.05
C ASN A 47 9.79 -0.13 3.65
N SER A 48 9.82 1.05 3.00
CA SER A 48 9.06 2.23 3.43
C SER A 48 7.55 2.02 3.35
N LEU A 49 7.07 1.29 2.34
CA LEU A 49 5.67 0.88 2.25
C LEU A 49 5.29 -0.06 3.40
N GLN A 50 6.12 -1.07 3.69
CA GLN A 50 5.87 -1.98 4.81
C GLN A 50 5.87 -1.27 6.16
N GLU A 51 6.78 -0.33 6.36
CA GLU A 51 6.82 0.51 7.57
C GLU A 51 5.55 1.36 7.70
N THR A 52 5.14 2.02 6.61
CA THR A 52 3.94 2.86 6.61
C THR A 52 2.69 2.04 6.93
N LEU A 53 2.53 0.86 6.32
CA LEU A 53 1.43 -0.06 6.60
C LEU A 53 1.45 -0.53 8.06
N ASN A 54 2.63 -0.82 8.60
CA ASN A 54 2.78 -1.20 9.99
C ASN A 54 2.37 -0.05 10.94
N LEU A 55 2.83 1.17 10.69
CA LEU A 55 2.49 2.34 11.49
C LEU A 55 0.99 2.66 11.44
N GLN A 56 0.36 2.56 10.26
CA GLN A 56 -1.09 2.71 10.12
C GLN A 56 -1.84 1.67 10.95
N ASN A 57 -1.44 0.39 10.87
CA ASN A 57 -2.07 -0.68 11.63
C ASN A 57 -1.90 -0.49 13.14
N VAL A 58 -0.70 -0.11 13.60
CA VAL A 58 -0.46 0.20 15.02
C VAL A 58 -1.35 1.33 15.51
N GLY A 59 -1.45 2.43 14.75
CA GLY A 59 -2.33 3.55 15.12
C GLY A 59 -3.81 3.17 15.18
N VAL A 60 -4.28 2.31 14.28
CA VAL A 60 -5.65 1.77 14.32
C VAL A 60 -5.86 0.87 15.54
N LEU A 61 -4.89 -0.01 15.84
CA LEU A 61 -4.96 -0.88 17.01
C LEU A 61 -4.96 -0.09 18.31
N ASP A 62 -4.18 0.98 18.41
CA ASP A 62 -4.16 1.86 19.59
C ASP A 62 -5.50 2.58 19.76
N ARG A 63 -6.15 3.01 18.67
CA ARG A 63 -7.50 3.60 18.72
C ARG A 63 -8.53 2.60 19.21
N ILE A 64 -8.52 1.37 18.67
CA ILE A 64 -9.44 0.31 19.10
C ILE A 64 -9.28 0.05 20.60
N LYS A 65 -8.05 -0.12 21.08
CA LYS A 65 -7.77 -0.30 22.52
C LYS A 65 -8.23 0.89 23.36
N HIS A 66 -8.09 2.11 22.86
CA HIS A 66 -8.57 3.30 23.57
C HIS A 66 -10.09 3.25 23.75
N PHE A 67 -10.85 2.97 22.69
CA PHE A 67 -12.31 2.84 22.77
C PHE A 67 -12.78 1.62 23.57
N GLU A 68 -12.05 0.51 23.58
CA GLU A 68 -12.37 -0.65 24.44
C GLU A 68 -12.20 -0.34 25.94
N ASN A 69 -11.30 0.58 26.29
CA ASN A 69 -11.06 0.99 27.67
C ASN A 69 -11.91 2.19 28.11
N GLU A 70 -12.58 2.87 27.17
CA GLU A 70 -13.60 3.86 27.50
C GLU A 70 -14.89 3.09 27.84
N GLU A 71 -15.38 3.27 29.06
CA GLU A 71 -16.71 2.79 29.45
C GLU A 71 -17.73 3.48 28.52
N SER A 72 -18.52 2.71 27.77
CA SER A 72 -19.51 3.30 26.87
C SER A 72 -20.51 4.08 27.71
N GLU A 73 -20.46 5.41 27.68
CA GLU A 73 -21.56 6.23 28.17
C GLU A 73 -22.78 5.88 27.31
N ASP A 74 -23.79 5.31 27.96
CA ASP A 74 -25.11 5.07 27.38
C ASP A 74 -25.70 6.44 27.02
N LEU A 75 -25.49 6.86 25.77
CA LEU A 75 -26.16 8.00 25.18
C LEU A 75 -27.62 7.57 24.99
N GLY A 76 -28.40 7.66 26.07
CA GLY A 76 -29.76 7.15 26.17
C GLY A 76 -30.65 7.48 24.97
N GLU A 77 -31.75 6.73 24.83
CA GLU A 77 -32.62 6.70 23.64
C GLU A 77 -32.76 8.07 22.94
N ILE A 78 -32.21 8.16 21.72
CA ILE A 78 -32.40 9.31 20.85
C ILE A 78 -33.87 9.32 20.43
N ASP A 79 -34.62 10.30 20.93
CA ASP A 79 -36.02 10.52 20.58
C ASP A 79 -36.12 11.12 19.16
N TRP A 80 -36.24 10.24 18.16
CA TRP A 80 -36.37 10.59 16.75
C TRP A 80 -37.67 11.32 16.41
N ASP A 81 -38.66 11.36 17.31
CA ASP A 81 -39.93 12.06 17.08
C ASP A 81 -39.86 13.57 17.34
N ARG A 82 -38.70 14.08 17.80
CA ARG A 82 -38.49 15.50 18.12
C ARG A 82 -37.64 16.27 17.12
N MET A 83 -37.36 15.70 15.95
CA MET A 83 -36.63 16.35 14.85
C MET A 83 -37.59 16.78 13.73
#